data_AF-A0AAJ0GIK4-F1
#
_entry.id   AF-A0AAJ0GIK4-F1
#
_cell.length_a   1.000
_cell.length_b   1.000
_cell.length_c   1.000
_cell.angle_alpha   90.00
_cell.angle_beta   90.00
_cell.angle_gamma   90.00
#
_symmetry.space_group_name_H-M   'P 1'
#
loop_
_entity.id
_entity.type
_entity.pdbx_description
1 polymer ?
#
loop_
_entity_poly.entity_id
_entity_poly.type
_entity_poly.pdbx_seq_one_letter_code
_entity_poly.pdbx_strand_id
1 'polypeptide(L)'
;MSAVKIHSLRIEEQTLFNYAKKKYYPVHPSELFHDRYRTIAKLGWGAYSTVWLTRDERLERRLSKERDHPGLLFSCLADDIFEIDGLTGRHYCIAMKPQGVSARTLQDFFYDGKLPKLLVKSLIHRLLFAINW
;
A
#
# COMPACT_ATOMS: atom_id res chain seq x y z
N MET A 1 33.63 11.15 5.70
CA MET A 1 32.87 11.41 4.45
C MET A 1 32.91 10.14 3.60
N SER A 2 31.77 9.46 3.45
CA SER A 2 31.42 8.70 2.24
C SER A 2 29.95 8.30 2.40
N ALA A 3 29.07 9.06 1.76
CA ALA A 3 27.66 8.70 1.67
C ALA A 3 27.55 7.50 0.73
N VAL A 4 27.02 6.39 1.23
CA VAL A 4 26.59 5.29 0.37
C VAL A 4 25.45 5.84 -0.49
N LYS A 5 25.80 6.21 -1.72
CA LYS A 5 24.87 6.63 -2.75
C LYS A 5 24.10 5.38 -3.15
N ILE A 6 22.96 5.13 -2.52
CA ILE A 6 21.98 4.18 -3.02
C ILE A 6 21.51 4.76 -4.35
N HIS A 7 22.16 4.35 -5.44
CA HIS A 7 21.62 4.51 -6.77
C HIS A 7 20.34 3.66 -6.79
N SER A 8 19.23 4.29 -6.43
CA SER A 8 17.91 3.83 -6.87
C SER A 8 17.89 4.01 -8.38
N LEU A 9 18.52 3.06 -9.09
CA LEU A 9 18.20 2.82 -10.48
C LEU A 9 16.70 2.61 -10.50
N ARG A 10 15.97 3.59 -11.04
CA ARG A 10 14.57 3.44 -11.42
C ARG A 10 14.54 2.41 -12.53
N ILE A 11 14.66 1.15 -12.17
CA ILE A 11 14.45 0.04 -13.09
C ILE A 11 12.95 0.06 -13.36
N GLU A 12 12.57 0.48 -14.57
CA GLU A 12 11.21 0.31 -15.03
C GLU A 12 10.91 -1.18 -15.08
N GLU A 13 9.90 -1.60 -14.32
CA GLU A 13 9.36 -2.95 -14.17
C GLU A 13 9.30 -3.77 -15.48
N GLN A 14 9.10 -3.10 -16.62
CA GLN A 14 9.06 -3.70 -17.96
C GLN A 14 10.40 -4.34 -18.41
N THR A 15 11.50 -4.09 -17.70
CA THR A 15 12.85 -4.61 -18.05
C THR A 15 13.26 -5.85 -17.27
N LEU A 16 12.44 -6.37 -16.35
CA LEU A 16 12.78 -7.54 -15.55
C LEU A 16 12.47 -8.86 -16.28
N PHE A 17 13.43 -9.78 -16.24
CA PHE A 17 13.44 -11.06 -16.96
C PHE A 17 12.21 -11.95 -16.70
N ASN A 18 11.53 -11.79 -15.56
CA ASN A 18 10.33 -12.53 -15.17
C ASN A 18 9.05 -11.67 -15.16
N TYR A 19 9.10 -10.41 -15.61
CA TYR A 19 7.92 -9.57 -15.72
C TYR A 19 7.08 -10.02 -16.92
N ALA A 20 6.21 -10.99 -16.68
CA ALA A 20 5.17 -11.34 -17.63
C ALA A 20 4.13 -10.21 -17.62
N LYS A 21 4.35 -9.16 -18.44
CA LYS A 21 3.43 -8.02 -18.63
C LYS A 21 1.98 -8.46 -18.86
N LYS A 22 1.79 -9.66 -19.44
CA LYS A 22 0.49 -10.31 -19.63
C LYS A 22 -0.26 -10.64 -18.32
N LYS A 23 0.42 -10.79 -17.19
CA LYS A 23 -0.23 -11.16 -15.91
C LYS A 23 -0.79 -9.97 -15.13
N TYR A 24 -0.37 -8.74 -15.44
CA TYR A 24 -0.80 -7.55 -14.71
C TYR A 24 -1.77 -6.71 -15.54
N TYR A 25 -2.66 -6.00 -14.86
CA TYR A 25 -3.46 -4.95 -15.48
C TYR A 25 -2.57 -3.72 -15.79
N PRO A 26 -2.55 -3.21 -17.03
CA PRO A 26 -1.74 -2.06 -17.41
C PRO A 26 -2.40 -0.74 -16.99
N VAL A 27 -2.28 -0.38 -15.72
CA VAL A 27 -2.88 0.84 -15.17
C VAL A 27 -2.27 2.11 -15.78
N HIS A 28 -3.11 3.07 -16.16
CA HIS A 28 -2.72 4.38 -16.68
C HIS A 28 -2.89 5.49 -15.63
N PRO A 29 -2.06 6.56 -15.65
CA PRO A 29 -2.29 7.74 -14.81
C PRO A 29 -3.64 8.39 -15.09
N SER A 30 -4.30 8.90 -14.04
CA SER A 30 -5.64 9.52 -14.08
C SER A 30 -6.80 8.60 -14.48
N GLU A 31 -6.54 7.30 -14.66
CA GLU A 31 -7.56 6.27 -14.90
C GLU A 31 -8.51 6.15 -13.70
N LEU A 32 -9.79 5.94 -13.99
CA LEU A 32 -10.85 5.87 -12.99
C LEU A 32 -11.30 4.43 -12.80
N PHE A 33 -11.08 3.89 -11.61
CA PHE A 33 -11.54 2.56 -11.23
C PHE A 33 -12.85 2.65 -10.44
N HIS A 34 -13.80 1.78 -10.77
CA HIS A 34 -15.08 1.66 -10.08
C HIS A 34 -15.84 3.00 -9.92
N ASP A 35 -15.75 3.88 -10.93
CA ASP A 35 -16.34 5.24 -10.95
C ASP A 35 -16.07 6.05 -9.68
N ARG A 36 -14.87 5.87 -9.10
CA ARG A 36 -14.53 6.39 -7.77
C ARG A 36 -13.06 6.62 -7.52
N TYR A 37 -12.20 5.68 -7.90
CA TYR A 37 -10.79 5.68 -7.54
C TYR A 37 -9.94 6.15 -8.70
N ARG A 38 -9.53 7.42 -8.68
CA ARG A 38 -8.69 7.99 -9.73
C ARG A 38 -7.21 7.76 -9.43
N THR A 39 -6.47 7.14 -10.34
CA THR A 39 -5.04 6.88 -10.15
C THR A 39 -4.22 8.16 -10.23
N ILE A 40 -3.26 8.29 -9.31
CA ILE A 40 -2.34 9.42 -9.23
C ILE A 40 -0.93 8.96 -9.60
N ALA A 41 -0.41 7.97 -8.87
CA ALA A 41 0.97 7.51 -9.01
C ALA A 41 1.11 6.05 -8.58
N LYS A 42 2.06 5.34 -9.20
CA LYS A 42 2.42 3.98 -8.77
C LYS A 42 3.25 4.06 -7.49
N LEU A 43 2.86 3.31 -6.46
CA LEU A 43 3.58 3.21 -5.18
C LEU A 43 4.53 2.02 -5.12
N GLY A 44 4.21 0.93 -5.82
CA GLY A 44 5.02 -0.28 -5.77
C GLY A 44 4.45 -1.42 -6.58
N TRP A 45 5.10 -2.57 -6.49
CA TRP A 45 4.68 -3.81 -7.12
C TRP A 45 5.30 -5.00 -6.38
N GLY A 46 4.70 -6.17 -6.55
CA GLY A 46 5.19 -7.45 -6.04
C GLY A 46 4.89 -8.54 -7.05
N ALA A 47 5.14 -9.80 -6.68
CA ALA A 47 4.97 -10.94 -7.59
C ALA A 47 3.54 -11.17 -8.11
N TYR A 48 2.54 -10.55 -7.47
CA TYR A 48 1.12 -10.80 -7.74
C TYR A 48 0.28 -9.54 -7.94
N SER A 49 0.81 -8.36 -7.63
CA SER A 49 0.03 -7.11 -7.70
C SER A 49 0.89 -5.90 -7.99
N THR A 50 0.24 -4.84 -8.50
CA THR A 50 0.78 -3.49 -8.51
C THR A 50 -0.01 -2.64 -7.52
N VAL A 51 0.66 -1.68 -6.88
CA VAL A 51 0.06 -0.81 -5.86
C VAL A 51 0.08 0.62 -6.37
N TRP A 52 -1.08 1.26 -6.35
CA TRP A 52 -1.28 2.61 -6.86
C TRP A 52 -1.88 3.51 -5.79
N LEU A 53 -1.36 4.74 -5.72
CA LEU A 53 -1.99 5.82 -4.98
C LEU A 53 -3.17 6.34 -5.80
N THR A 54 -4.34 6.40 -5.18
CA THR A 54 -5.57 6.87 -5.81
C THR A 54 -6.22 7.99 -5.00
N ARG A 55 -6.96 8.86 -5.68
CA ARG A 55 -7.92 9.77 -5.06
C ARG A 55 -9.27 9.08 -5.00
N ASP A 56 -9.86 9.01 -3.81
CA ASP A 56 -11.26 8.61 -3.64
C ASP A 56 -12.16 9.82 -3.87
N GLU A 57 -12.84 9.87 -5.02
CA GLU A 57 -13.73 10.98 -5.39
C GLU A 57 -15.02 11.03 -4.56
N ARG A 58 -15.22 10.08 -3.61
CA ARG A 58 -16.41 10.00 -2.74
C ARG A 58 -16.06 10.10 -1.24
N LEU A 59 -14.83 10.48 -0.90
CA LEU A 59 -14.27 10.38 0.45
C LEU A 59 -15.12 11.06 1.54
N GLU A 60 -15.81 12.16 1.24
CA GLU A 60 -16.63 12.89 2.22
C GLU A 60 -17.76 12.04 2.83
N ARG A 61 -18.24 11.01 2.12
CA ARG A 61 -19.33 10.15 2.61
C ARG A 61 -18.92 9.10 3.64
N ARG A 62 -17.61 8.89 3.89
CA ARG A 62 -17.12 7.75 4.72
C ARG A 62 -16.63 8.10 6.10
N LEU A 63 -16.40 9.38 6.40
CA LEU A 63 -15.90 9.81 7.71
C LEU A 63 -16.91 9.60 8.85
N SER A 64 -18.15 9.21 8.53
CA SER A 64 -19.26 9.04 9.47
C SER A 64 -19.54 7.60 9.92
N LYS A 65 -18.83 6.59 9.42
CA LYS A 65 -19.00 5.22 9.94
C LYS A 65 -18.14 5.02 11.19
N GLU A 66 -18.82 5.04 12.33
CA GLU A 66 -18.25 4.65 13.62
C GLU A 66 -17.67 3.23 13.49
N ARG A 67 -16.46 3.01 14.00
CA ARG A 67 -15.80 1.70 13.99
C ARG A 67 -16.07 1.05 15.34
N ASP A 68 -16.70 -0.12 15.34
CA ASP A 68 -17.19 -0.81 16.54
C ASP A 68 -16.09 -1.23 17.54
N HIS A 69 -14.81 -1.13 17.17
CA HIS A 69 -13.69 -1.52 18.03
C HIS A 69 -12.42 -0.66 17.78
N PRO A 70 -11.70 -0.20 18.83
CA PRO A 70 -10.49 0.62 18.71
C PRO A 70 -9.35 -0.05 17.95
N GLY A 71 -9.28 -1.39 17.99
CA GLY A 71 -8.33 -2.19 17.20
C GLY A 71 -8.46 -1.96 15.69
N LEU A 72 -9.65 -1.59 15.21
CA LEU A 72 -9.88 -1.30 13.79
C LEU A 72 -9.12 -0.06 13.31
N LEU A 73 -8.68 0.84 14.19
CA LEU A 73 -7.83 1.96 13.82
C LEU A 73 -6.41 1.51 13.42
N PHE A 74 -5.99 0.33 13.87
CA PHE A 74 -4.64 -0.20 13.68
C PHE A 74 -4.58 -1.37 12.69
N SER A 75 -5.73 -1.85 12.22
CA SER A 75 -5.83 -2.93 11.23
C SER A 75 -5.94 -2.39 9.80
N CYS A 76 -5.12 -2.94 8.90
CA CYS A 76 -5.21 -2.68 7.47
C CYS A 76 -6.46 -3.36 6.90
N LEU A 77 -7.59 -2.64 6.89
CA LEU A 77 -8.83 -3.14 6.33
C LEU A 77 -9.04 -2.65 4.89
N ALA A 78 -9.57 -3.57 4.08
CA ALA A 78 -10.11 -3.22 2.78
C ALA A 78 -11.30 -2.27 2.99
N ASP A 79 -11.17 -1.12 2.39
CA ASP A 79 -12.19 -0.10 2.35
C ASP A 79 -13.21 -0.38 1.23
N ASP A 80 -12.80 -1.12 0.20
CA ASP A 80 -13.61 -1.58 -0.93
C ASP A 80 -12.88 -2.74 -1.62
N ILE A 81 -13.64 -3.68 -2.20
CA ILE A 81 -13.11 -4.79 -2.99
C ILE A 81 -14.00 -4.94 -4.21
N PHE A 82 -13.39 -4.84 -5.40
CA PHE A 82 -14.11 -4.93 -6.67
C PHE A 82 -13.26 -5.62 -7.72
N GLU A 83 -13.89 -6.08 -8.80
CA GLU A 83 -13.23 -6.68 -9.95
C GLU A 83 -13.21 -5.71 -11.13
N ILE A 84 -12.18 -5.83 -11.96
CA ILE A 84 -12.08 -5.16 -13.26
C ILE A 84 -11.73 -6.17 -14.34
N ASP A 85 -12.21 -5.91 -15.56
CA ASP A 85 -11.85 -6.70 -16.72
C ASP A 85 -10.53 -6.19 -17.33
N GLY A 86 -9.54 -7.08 -17.41
CA GLY A 86 -8.28 -6.83 -18.10
C GLY A 86 -8.12 -7.72 -19.33
N LEU A 87 -7.08 -7.43 -20.13
CA LEU A 87 -6.77 -8.16 -21.37
C LEU A 87 -6.55 -9.67 -21.17
N THR A 88 -6.20 -10.08 -19.96
CA THR A 88 -5.88 -11.47 -19.61
C THR A 88 -6.84 -12.10 -18.62
N GLY A 89 -7.99 -11.47 -18.39
CA GLY A 89 -9.02 -11.92 -17.48
C GLY A 89 -9.36 -10.87 -16.42
N ARG A 90 -10.12 -11.30 -15.42
CA ARG A 90 -10.56 -10.42 -14.33
C ARG A 90 -9.44 -10.23 -13.29
N HIS A 91 -9.34 -9.00 -12.77
CA HIS A 91 -8.37 -8.63 -11.76
C HIS A 91 -9.11 -8.11 -10.52
N TYR A 92 -8.72 -8.59 -9.35
CA TYR A 92 -9.23 -8.07 -8.08
C TYR A 92 -8.50 -6.79 -7.70
N CYS A 93 -9.28 -5.78 -7.32
CA CYS A 93 -8.82 -4.51 -6.81
C CYS A 93 -9.23 -4.39 -5.35
N ILE A 94 -8.25 -4.11 -4.48
CA ILE A 94 -8.47 -3.91 -3.04
C ILE A 94 -8.09 -2.47 -2.72
N ALA A 95 -9.10 -1.64 -2.43
CA ALA A 95 -8.87 -0.28 -1.99
C ALA A 95 -8.68 -0.24 -0.47
N MET A 96 -7.69 0.50 0.00
CA MET A 96 -7.40 0.67 1.44
C MET A 96 -6.88 2.08 1.71
N LYS A 97 -7.04 2.56 2.94
CA LYS A 97 -6.37 3.81 3.35
C LYS A 97 -4.86 3.64 3.25
N PRO A 98 -4.13 4.65 2.74
CA PRO A 98 -2.67 4.63 2.73
C PRO A 98 -2.12 4.38 4.14
N GLN A 99 -1.15 3.48 4.25
CA GLN A 99 -0.48 3.16 5.50
C GLN A 99 0.95 3.69 5.47
N GLY A 100 1.54 3.84 6.67
CA GLY A 100 2.94 4.19 6.80
C GLY A 100 3.88 3.10 6.28
N VAL A 101 5.18 3.37 6.38
CA VAL A 101 6.22 2.41 6.01
C VAL A 101 6.20 1.19 6.93
N SER A 102 6.68 0.05 6.42
CA SER A 102 6.85 -1.15 7.25
C SER A 102 7.86 -0.91 8.38
N ALA A 103 7.75 -1.66 9.47
CA ALA A 103 8.73 -1.57 10.57
C ALA A 103 10.16 -1.86 10.08
N ARG A 104 10.32 -2.77 9.09
CA ARG A 104 11.61 -3.06 8.46
C ARG A 104 12.18 -1.85 7.76
N THR A 105 11.39 -1.22 6.88
CA THR A 105 11.80 0.02 6.21
C THR A 105 12.09 1.13 7.21
N LEU A 106 11.36 1.16 8.33
CA LEU A 106 11.59 2.13 9.39
C LEU A 106 12.94 1.91 10.09
N GLN A 107 13.43 0.68 10.21
CA GLN A 107 14.74 0.37 10.79
C GLN A 107 15.88 0.96 9.96
N ASP A 108 15.72 1.07 8.63
CA ASP A 108 16.73 1.64 7.73
C ASP A 108 17.03 3.12 8.02
N PHE A 109 16.14 3.82 8.74
CA PHE A 109 16.35 5.21 9.17
C PHE A 109 17.19 5.32 10.45
N PHE A 110 17.45 4.22 11.15
CA PHE A 110 18.25 4.21 12.38
C PHE A 110 19.63 3.60 12.09
N TYR A 111 20.68 4.28 12.52
CA TYR A 111 22.07 3.92 12.21
C TYR A 111 22.45 2.49 12.64
N ASP A 112 21.84 1.97 13.70
CA ASP A 112 22.06 0.61 14.22
C ASP A 112 20.97 -0.39 13.82
N GLY A 113 20.02 0.02 12.97
CA GLY A 113 18.86 -0.78 12.58
C GLY A 113 17.87 -1.06 13.72
N LYS A 114 18.01 -0.40 14.88
CA LYS A 114 17.15 -0.62 16.05
C LYS A 114 16.16 0.52 16.18
N LEU A 115 14.89 0.13 16.35
CA LEU A 115 13.84 1.08 16.69
C LEU A 115 13.97 1.52 18.16
N PRO A 116 13.77 2.81 18.47
CA PRO A 116 13.76 3.30 19.85
C PRO A 116 12.75 2.53 20.71
N LYS A 117 13.09 2.24 21.97
CA LYS A 117 12.24 1.44 22.88
C LYS A 117 10.80 1.98 23.00
N LEU A 118 10.64 3.30 23.02
CA LEU A 118 9.32 3.94 23.08
C LEU A 118 8.47 3.66 21.84
N LEU A 119 9.10 3.66 20.66
CA LEU A 119 8.44 3.34 19.41
C LEU A 119 8.04 1.86 19.38
N VAL A 120 8.93 0.96 19.79
CA VAL A 120 8.63 -0.47 19.90
C VAL A 120 7.45 -0.72 20.85
N LYS A 121 7.45 -0.09 22.03
CA LYS A 121 6.35 -0.19 22.99
C LYS A 121 5.02 0.29 22.38
N SER A 122 5.03 1.40 21.66
CA SER A 122 3.84 1.93 20.99
C SER A 122 3.33 0.98 19.89
N LEU A 123 4.22 0.42 19.07
CA LEU A 123 3.87 -0.52 18.01
C LEU A 123 3.30 -1.82 18.58
N ILE A 124 3.94 -2.41 19.60
CA ILE A 124 3.45 -3.63 20.26
C ILE A 124 2.07 -3.39 20.87
N HIS A 125 1.87 -2.27 21.57
CA HIS A 125 0.58 -1.94 22.14
C HIS A 125 -0.52 -1.87 21.07
N ARG A 126 -0.28 -1.18 19.95
CA ARG A 126 -1.22 -1.11 18.83
C ARG A 126 -1.50 -2.47 18.19
N LEU A 127 -0.48 -3.32 18.05
CA LEU A 127 -0.61 -4.68 17.54
C LEU A 127 -1.48 -5.55 18.45
N LEU A 128 -1.29 -5.47 19.77
CA LEU A 128 -2.12 -6.20 20.73
C LEU A 128 -3.60 -5.79 20.63
N PHE A 129 -3.89 -4.49 20.50
CA PHE A 129 -5.25 -4.00 20.24
C PHE A 129 -5.83 -4.50 18.91
N ALA A 130 -4.99 -4.64 17.87
CA ALA A 130 -5.43 -5.12 16.56
C ALA A 130 -5.74 -6.63 16.55
N ILE A 131 -4.99 -7.43 17.31
CA ILE A 131 -5.11 -8.90 17.34
C ILE A 131 -6.17 -9.37 18.34
N ASN A 132 -6.38 -8.64 19.44
CA ASN A 132 -7.34 -9.00 20.49
C ASN A 132 -8.78 -8.59 20.14
N TRP A 133 -9.25 -9.03 18.97
CA TRP A 133 -10.59 -8.75 18.44
C TRP A 133 -11.67 -9.59 19.13
#